data_AF-A0AB39RVJ5-F1
#
_entry.id   AF-A0AB39RVJ5-F1
#
_cell.length_a   1.000
_cell.length_b   1.000
_cell.length_c   1.000
_cell.angle_alpha   90.00
_cell.angle_beta   90.00
_cell.angle_gamma   90.00
#
_symmetry.space_group_name_H-M   'P 1'
#
loop_
_entity.id
_entity.type
_entity.pdbx_description
1 polymer ?
#
loop_
_entity_poly.entity_id
_entity_poly.type
_entity_poly.pdbx_seq_one_letter_code
_entity_poly.pdbx_strand_id
1 'polypeptide(L)' 'MPTQFMDVKETAEYLNMSVAWVYREAPSLGLVPYKFGRGRNAKIQFKISDVQAWLKQQKLG' A
#
# COMPACT_ATOMS: atom_id res chain seq x y z
N MET A 1 4.53 -10.30 16.84
CA MET A 1 3.38 -9.56 16.30
C MET A 1 3.64 -9.38 14.82
N PRO A 2 2.80 -9.87 13.88
CA PRO A 2 3.07 -9.63 12.48
C PRO A 2 3.01 -8.12 12.23
N THR A 3 3.94 -7.62 11.42
CA THR A 3 4.01 -6.23 10.97
C THR A 3 2.62 -5.85 10.44
N GLN A 4 1.89 -4.96 11.11
CA GLN A 4 0.51 -4.61 10.71
C GLN A 4 0.48 -3.82 9.39
N PHE A 5 1.64 -3.32 8.97
CA PHE A 5 1.83 -2.47 7.83
C PHE A 5 2.98 -3.00 6.96
N MET A 6 2.87 -2.76 5.66
CA MET A 6 3.93 -2.95 4.68
C MET A 6 4.43 -1.59 4.22
N ASP A 7 5.74 -1.44 4.08
CA ASP A 7 6.27 -0.30 3.37
C ASP A 7 5.96 -0.38 1.86
N VAL A 8 6.37 0.64 1.10
CA VAL A 8 6.09 0.71 -0.34
C VAL A 8 6.74 -0.45 -1.10
N LYS A 9 7.94 -0.91 -0.70
CA LYS A 9 8.63 -2.01 -1.38
C LYS A 9 7.93 -3.33 -1.09
N GLU A 10 7.64 -3.59 0.18
CA GLU A 10 6.90 -4.79 0.61
C GLU A 10 5.53 -4.85 -0.07
N THR A 11 4.83 -3.71 -0.18
CA THR A 11 3.54 -3.64 -0.87
C THR A 11 3.67 -3.90 -2.36
N ALA A 12 4.71 -3.37 -3.01
CA ALA A 12 4.98 -3.59 -4.43
C ALA A 12 5.26 -5.08 -4.71
N GLU A 13 6.10 -5.71 -3.89
CA GLU A 13 6.39 -7.14 -3.96
C GLU A 13 5.14 -7.98 -3.74
N TYR A 14 4.32 -7.65 -2.73
CA TYR A 14 3.10 -8.37 -2.41
C TYR A 14 2.05 -8.31 -3.54
N LEU A 15 1.93 -7.15 -4.19
CA LEU A 15 1.00 -6.94 -5.31
C LEU A 15 1.56 -7.39 -6.66
N ASN A 16 2.83 -7.83 -6.72
CA ASN A 16 3.58 -8.07 -7.96
C ASN A 16 3.54 -6.86 -8.91
N MET A 17 3.76 -5.66 -8.36
CA MET A 17 3.74 -4.37 -9.04
C MET A 17 5.08 -3.64 -8.88
N SER A 18 5.30 -2.59 -9.66
CA SER A 18 6.48 -1.73 -9.46
C SER A 18 6.27 -0.76 -8.29
N VAL A 19 7.36 -0.40 -7.61
CA VAL A 19 7.36 0.67 -6.57
C VAL A 19 6.80 1.98 -7.12
N ALA A 20 7.09 2.32 -8.38
CA ALA A 20 6.57 3.52 -9.04
C ALA A 20 5.04 3.47 -9.18
N TRP A 21 4.50 2.30 -9.52
CA TRP A 21 3.05 2.07 -9.59
C TRP A 21 2.40 2.26 -8.21
N VAL A 22 3.02 1.76 -7.13
CA VAL A 22 2.49 1.94 -5.76
C VAL A 22 2.41 3.41 -5.36
N TYR A 23 3.38 4.24 -5.76
CA TYR A 23 3.33 5.67 -5.48
C TYR A 23 2.30 6.45 -6.30
N ARG A 24 2.10 6.07 -7.57
CA ARG A 24 1.35 6.88 -8.54
C ARG A 24 -0.09 6.39 -8.74
N GLU A 25 -0.26 5.08 -8.89
CA GLU A 25 -1.52 4.46 -9.31
C GLU A 25 -2.30 3.86 -8.14
N ALA A 26 -1.62 3.29 -7.14
CA ALA A 26 -2.33 2.64 -6.05
C ALA A 26 -3.33 3.59 -5.32
N PRO A 27 -2.99 4.86 -5.01
CA PRO A 27 -3.94 5.79 -4.40
C PRO A 27 -5.11 6.15 -5.31
N SER A 28 -4.90 6.29 -6.62
CA SER A 28 -5.99 6.60 -7.57
C SER A 28 -6.97 5.44 -7.73
N LEU A 29 -6.49 4.20 -7.52
CA LEU A 29 -7.30 2.98 -7.52
C LEU A 29 -7.90 2.65 -6.14
N GLY A 30 -7.81 3.56 -5.17
CA GLY A 30 -8.45 3.44 -3.86
C GLY A 30 -7.66 2.66 -2.80
N LEU A 31 -6.39 2.31 -3.07
CA LEU A 31 -5.52 1.75 -2.03
C LEU A 31 -5.01 2.88 -1.13
N VAL A 32 -5.40 2.87 0.15
CA VAL A 32 -5.15 3.98 1.08
C VAL A 32 -3.73 3.94 1.66
N PRO A 33 -2.87 4.95 1.38
CA PRO A 33 -1.57 5.08 2.02
C PRO A 33 -1.69 5.71 3.42
N TYR A 34 -0.96 5.15 4.38
CA TYR A 34 -0.79 5.70 5.72
C TYR A 34 0.56 6.42 5.82
N LYS A 35 0.55 7.66 6.30
CA LYS A 35 1.76 8.44 6.53
C LYS A 35 2.24 8.25 7.97
N PHE A 36 3.46 7.73 8.12
CA PHE A 36 4.14 7.56 9.39
C PHE A 36 5.26 8.60 9.54
N GLY A 37 5.19 9.42 10.59
CA GLY A 37 6.14 10.51 10.85
C GLY A 37 5.59 11.88 10.49
N ARG A 38 6.45 12.90 10.50
CA ARG A 38 6.09 14.31 10.26
C ARG A 38 6.96 14.94 9.17
N GLY A 39 6.38 15.86 8.40
CA GLY A 39 7.09 16.63 7.38
C GLY A 39 7.49 15.83 6.14
N ARG A 40 8.50 16.31 5.41
CA ARG A 40 8.97 15.77 4.11
C ARG A 40 9.50 14.33 4.18
N ASN A 41 9.87 13.85 5.37
CA ASN A 41 10.43 12.50 5.59
C ASN A 41 9.39 11.49 6.09
N ALA A 42 8.10 11.85 6.10
CA ALA A 42 7.06 10.90 6.47
C ALA A 42 7.08 9.69 5.52
N LYS A 43 7.18 8.49 6.09
CA LYS A 43 7.19 7.24 5.34
C LYS A 43 5.76 6.88 4.97
N ILE A 44 5.57 6.41 3.75
CA ILE A 44 4.31 5.82 3.32
C ILE A 44 4.36 4.33 3.64
N GLN A 45 3.29 3.84 4.28
CA GLN A 45 3.07 2.43 4.52
C GLN A 45 1.59 2.09 4.26
N PHE A 46 1.29 0.82 4.10
CA PHE A 46 -0.04 0.31 3.82
C PHE A 46 -0.41 -0.74 4.84
N LYS A 47 -1.60 -0.62 5.43
CA LYS A 47 -2.07 -1.62 6.38
C LYS A 47 -2.37 -2.92 5.63
N ILE A 48 -1.84 -4.05 6.13
CA ILE A 48 -1.98 -5.35 5.43
C ILE A 48 -3.44 -5.71 5.19
N SER A 49 -4.31 -5.48 6.18
CA SER A 49 -5.75 -5.74 6.06
C SER A 49 -6.40 -4.97 4.91
N ASP A 50 -5.95 -3.74 4.68
CA ASP A 50 -6.54 -2.85 3.69
C ASP A 50 -6.05 -3.23 2.29
N VAL A 51 -4.77 -3.60 2.15
CA VAL A 51 -4.21 -4.17 0.92
C VAL A 51 -4.95 -5.46 0.53
N GLN A 52 -5.20 -6.35 1.49
CA GLN A 52 -5.94 -7.59 1.25
C GLN A 52 -7.41 -7.33 0.87
N ALA A 53 -8.08 -6.39 1.55
CA ALA A 53 -9.45 -6.01 1.22
C ALA A 53 -9.54 -5.41 -0.20
N TRP A 54 -8.60 -4.54 -0.55
CA TRP A 54 -8.50 -3.95 -1.88
C TRP A 54 -8.29 -5.01 -2.96
N LEU A 55 -7.39 -5.97 -2.76
CA LEU A 55 -7.19 -7.09 -3.70
C LEU A 55 -8.46 -7.92 -3.92
N LYS A 56 -9.24 -8.15 -2.86
CA LYS A 56 -10.53 -8.85 -2.98
C LYS A 56 -11.52 -8.05 -3.82
N GLN A 57 -11.56 -6.74 -3.66
CA GLN A 57 -12.41 -5.86 -4.46
C GLN A 57 -12.01 -5.89 -5.94
N GLN A 58 -10.71 -5.84 -6.24
CA GLN A 58 -10.22 -5.88 -7.64
C GLN A 58 -10.53 -7.20 -8.35
N LYS A 59 -10.60 -8.33 -7.63
CA LYS A 59 -10.95 -9.64 -8.20
C LYS A 59 -12.45 -9.84 -8.45
N LEU A 60 -13.29 -9.01 -7.83
CA LEU A 60 -14.75 -9.05 -7.96
C LEU A 60 -15.27 -8.07 -9.02
N GLY A 61 -14.41 -7.18 -9.52
CA GLY A 61 -14.71 -6.22 -10.59
C GLY A 61 -14.47 -6.76 -11.99
#